data_AF-A0A7J0BRE2-F1
#
_entry.id   AF-A0A7J0BRE2-F1
#
_cell.length_a   1.000
_cell.length_b   1.000
_cell.length_c   1.000
_cell.angle_alpha   90.00
_cell.angle_beta   90.00
_cell.angle_gamma   90.00
#
_symmetry.space_group_name_H-M   'P 1'
#
loop_
_entity.id
_entity.type
_entity.pdbx_description
1 polymer ?
#
loop_
_entity_poly.entity_id
_entity_poly.type
_entity_poly.pdbx_seq_one_letter_code
_entity_poly.pdbx_strand_id
1 'polypeptide(L)'
;MANHLVFRRFWSISPKDRYSFTQVVRMVLRSDKAKLVSVLSGIMLAAFVFIAVVNYQVSRRFIREEIVNSSLPLLRDTIFSEIHSDLMQPIHVSSVMANDTFLKDWALSGERDPELVRKYLLRIHEEFGFFSTFFVSAATGRYYHFNDVLKTVAREDEHDGWYYSFLDSPMIMRLDVDTNEAADNALTVFINYRVLDYDGNTIGVTGVGLHMETLARFFGGFAHLGGRTVFLTDTRGQVQVHPNTALVMKSGLADVTTPEAAAAVLKERNAAVDFAYEGDDGYVYLTARYIPEIDWYLVVQQPEQIALLSARENLVRTVGAGVLVTLAVLMVSVLTVNRYQRRLEEQARTDVLTGLDNRRGLEMKFALLHAMMGRGGLPFSLAVMDLNGFKDINDTYGHAAGDHVLQGFSRLAEECFRETDTIARWGGDEFMLLIMGGEAAAGAVLERFRERLAAEPVARADGRDIFVSVSCGLSAVLPEDTLDSAYLRADKAMYADKRDVAGPCAPYAPHSGGGER
;
A
#
# COMPACT_ATOMS: atom_id res chain seq x y z
N MET A 1 15.14 35.09 19.67
CA MET A 1 16.50 34.68 20.09
C MET A 1 16.49 33.18 20.34
N ALA A 2 17.50 32.47 19.82
CA ALA A 2 17.80 31.04 20.00
C ALA A 2 16.79 30.02 19.43
N ASN A 3 16.97 29.63 18.15
CA ASN A 3 16.87 28.24 17.63
C ASN A 3 16.78 28.19 16.09
N HIS A 4 17.73 28.80 15.38
CA HIS A 4 17.77 28.69 13.91
C HIS A 4 19.17 28.49 13.31
N LEU A 5 20.17 28.11 14.12
CA LEU A 5 21.58 28.16 13.73
C LEU A 5 22.33 26.82 13.72
N VAL A 6 21.63 25.68 13.69
CA VAL A 6 22.30 24.35 13.69
C VAL A 6 22.17 23.56 12.37
N PHE A 7 21.31 23.96 11.43
CA PHE A 7 21.08 23.16 10.21
C PHE A 7 21.83 23.60 8.93
N ARG A 8 22.73 24.58 9.00
CA ARG A 8 23.35 25.19 7.80
C ARG A 8 24.85 24.97 7.60
N ARG A 9 25.46 23.96 8.24
CA ARG A 9 26.92 23.75 8.18
C ARG A 9 27.40 22.37 7.72
N PHE A 10 26.58 21.65 6.96
CA PHE A 10 26.96 20.33 6.40
C PHE A 10 27.12 20.29 4.86
N TRP A 11 27.06 21.42 4.15
CA TRP A 11 27.18 21.48 2.69
C TRP A 11 28.28 22.44 2.20
N SER A 12 29.53 22.15 2.53
CA SER A 12 30.70 22.76 1.86
C SER A 12 31.65 21.70 1.31
N ILE A 13 31.10 20.69 0.64
CA ILE A 13 31.86 19.77 -0.21
C ILE A 13 31.91 20.38 -1.62
N SER A 14 33.13 20.49 -2.15
CA SER A 14 33.47 20.97 -3.50
C SER A 14 32.55 20.36 -4.59
N PRO A 15 32.13 21.12 -5.62
CA PRO A 15 31.19 20.65 -6.64
C PRO A 15 31.68 19.50 -7.53
N LYS A 16 32.95 19.09 -7.45
CA LYS A 16 33.53 18.07 -8.34
C LYS A 16 33.33 16.60 -7.88
N ASP A 17 32.90 16.36 -6.64
CA ASP A 17 32.79 14.99 -6.07
C ASP A 17 31.36 14.58 -5.65
N ARG A 18 30.32 15.27 -6.14
CA ARG A 18 28.93 14.82 -5.91
C ARG A 18 28.58 13.74 -6.92
N TYR A 19 28.82 12.47 -6.57
CA TYR A 19 28.13 11.37 -7.23
C TYR A 19 26.62 11.60 -7.09
N SER A 20 25.89 11.67 -8.21
CA SER A 20 24.43 11.76 -8.12
C SER A 20 23.89 10.51 -7.42
N PHE A 21 22.74 10.60 -6.74
CA PHE A 21 22.06 9.43 -6.15
C PHE A 21 21.95 8.28 -7.18
N THR A 22 21.74 8.62 -8.46
CA THR A 22 21.73 7.71 -9.61
C THR A 22 23.08 7.03 -9.89
N GLN A 23 24.21 7.72 -9.70
CA GLN A 23 25.55 7.14 -9.85
C GLN A 23 25.92 6.21 -8.68
N VAL A 24 25.55 6.56 -7.46
CA VAL A 24 25.74 5.69 -6.27
C VAL A 24 24.90 4.42 -6.41
N VAL A 25 23.63 4.54 -6.83
CA VAL A 25 22.76 3.39 -7.12
C VAL A 25 23.35 2.51 -8.23
N ARG A 26 23.86 3.09 -9.32
CA ARG A 26 24.53 2.33 -10.40
C ARG A 26 25.81 1.62 -9.96
N MET A 27 26.59 2.22 -9.06
CA MET A 27 27.84 1.65 -8.55
C MET A 27 27.56 0.48 -7.58
N VAL A 28 26.56 0.61 -6.71
CA VAL A 28 26.11 -0.45 -5.81
C VAL A 28 25.54 -1.64 -6.61
N LEU A 29 24.69 -1.38 -7.62
CA LEU A 29 24.08 -2.41 -8.48
C LEU A 29 25.08 -3.20 -9.35
N ARG A 30 26.33 -2.75 -9.47
CA ARG A 30 27.36 -3.44 -10.27
C ARG A 30 28.02 -4.63 -9.56
N SER A 31 27.91 -4.72 -8.23
CA SER A 31 28.43 -5.89 -7.50
C SER A 31 27.51 -7.10 -7.68
N ASP A 32 28.07 -8.29 -7.88
CA ASP A 32 27.27 -9.51 -8.06
C ASP A 32 26.38 -9.81 -6.85
N LYS A 33 26.78 -9.33 -5.66
CA LYS A 33 25.99 -9.39 -4.43
C LYS A 33 24.75 -8.47 -4.47
N ALA A 34 24.88 -7.25 -4.97
CA ALA A 34 23.74 -6.35 -5.12
C ALA A 34 22.78 -6.82 -6.22
N LYS A 35 23.29 -7.45 -7.29
CA LYS A 35 22.45 -8.12 -8.28
C LYS A 35 21.64 -9.25 -7.63
N LEU A 36 22.27 -10.11 -6.84
CA LEU A 36 21.61 -11.19 -6.11
C LEU A 36 20.50 -10.67 -5.18
N VAL A 37 20.80 -9.66 -4.37
CA VAL A 37 19.84 -9.04 -3.44
C VAL A 37 18.66 -8.40 -4.19
N SER A 38 18.93 -7.74 -5.33
CA SER A 38 17.88 -7.14 -6.16
C SER A 38 16.99 -8.20 -6.80
N VAL A 39 17.57 -9.29 -7.29
CA VAL A 39 16.82 -10.43 -7.86
C VAL A 39 15.96 -11.11 -6.79
N LEU A 40 16.51 -11.40 -5.60
CA LEU A 40 15.76 -11.95 -4.47
C LEU A 40 14.60 -11.05 -4.03
N SER A 41 14.86 -9.75 -3.93
CA SER A 41 13.82 -8.76 -3.59
C SER A 41 12.72 -8.70 -4.66
N GLY A 42 13.10 -8.79 -5.94
CA GLY A 42 12.16 -8.87 -7.06
C GLY A 42 11.31 -10.14 -7.05
N ILE A 43 11.91 -11.30 -6.80
CA ILE A 43 11.20 -12.58 -6.65
C ILE A 43 10.22 -12.50 -5.48
N MET A 44 10.64 -11.96 -4.35
CA MET A 44 9.79 -11.84 -3.17
C MET A 44 8.61 -10.91 -3.42
N LEU A 45 8.84 -9.75 -4.04
CA LEU A 45 7.77 -8.83 -4.43
C LEU A 45 6.80 -9.49 -5.41
N ALA A 46 7.31 -10.22 -6.41
CA ALA A 46 6.49 -10.97 -7.36
C ALA A 46 5.63 -12.04 -6.65
N ALA A 47 6.19 -12.74 -5.66
CA ALA A 47 5.45 -13.71 -4.85
C ALA A 47 4.32 -13.04 -4.05
N PHE A 48 4.56 -11.88 -3.44
CA PHE A 48 3.50 -11.14 -2.74
C PHE A 48 2.40 -10.66 -3.68
N VAL A 49 2.76 -10.13 -4.85
CA VAL A 49 1.78 -9.73 -5.87
C VAL A 49 0.98 -10.94 -6.34
N PHE A 50 1.64 -12.08 -6.58
CA PHE A 50 0.98 -13.32 -6.99
C PHE A 50 -0.02 -13.79 -5.92
N ILE A 51 0.40 -13.88 -4.65
CA ILE A 51 -0.47 -14.26 -3.53
C ILE A 51 -1.65 -13.29 -3.41
N ALA A 52 -1.41 -11.99 -3.54
CA ALA A 52 -2.43 -10.95 -3.47
C ALA A 52 -3.48 -11.11 -4.58
N VAL A 53 -3.05 -11.39 -5.82
CA VAL A 53 -3.94 -11.64 -6.96
C VAL A 53 -4.74 -12.92 -6.77
N VAL A 54 -4.10 -14.03 -6.38
CA VAL A 54 -4.78 -15.31 -6.12
C VAL A 54 -5.82 -15.15 -5.02
N ASN A 55 -5.45 -14.50 -3.91
CA ASN A 55 -6.37 -14.26 -2.79
C ASN A 55 -7.57 -13.40 -3.20
N TYR A 56 -7.35 -12.37 -4.03
CA TYR A 56 -8.43 -11.55 -4.57
C TYR A 56 -9.36 -12.35 -5.50
N GLN A 57 -8.81 -13.22 -6.36
CA GLN A 57 -9.61 -14.09 -7.23
C GLN A 57 -10.46 -15.07 -6.42
N VAL A 58 -9.88 -15.72 -5.41
CA VAL A 58 -10.60 -16.64 -4.51
C VAL A 58 -11.70 -15.90 -3.75
N SER A 59 -11.38 -14.73 -3.17
CA SER A 59 -12.36 -13.92 -2.44
C SER A 59 -13.52 -13.47 -3.35
N ARG A 60 -13.22 -13.01 -4.57
CA ARG A 60 -14.24 -12.60 -5.54
C ARG A 60 -15.14 -13.75 -5.93
N ARG A 61 -14.58 -14.94 -6.17
CA ARG A 61 -15.36 -16.14 -6.50
C ARG A 61 -16.27 -16.54 -5.34
N PHE A 62 -15.74 -16.58 -4.11
CA PHE A 62 -16.50 -16.91 -2.92
C PHE A 62 -17.67 -15.93 -2.69
N ILE A 63 -17.39 -14.63 -2.76
CA ILE A 63 -18.41 -13.58 -2.61
C ILE A 63 -19.50 -13.72 -3.67
N ARG A 64 -19.12 -14.00 -4.92
CA ARG A 64 -20.08 -14.23 -6.01
C ARG A 64 -20.96 -15.45 -5.75
N GLU A 65 -20.35 -16.58 -5.37
CA GLU A 65 -21.08 -17.81 -5.04
C GLU A 65 -22.03 -17.58 -3.85
N GLU A 66 -21.59 -16.85 -2.82
CA GLU A 66 -22.39 -16.46 -1.66
C GLU A 66 -23.59 -15.57 -2.06
N ILE A 67 -23.36 -14.56 -2.92
CA ILE A 67 -24.42 -13.66 -3.40
C ILE A 67 -25.48 -14.44 -4.17
N VAL A 68 -25.06 -15.20 -5.18
CA VAL A 68 -25.97 -15.86 -6.14
C VAL A 68 -26.69 -17.05 -5.51
N ASN A 69 -25.99 -17.88 -4.74
CA ASN A 69 -26.54 -19.16 -4.27
C ASN A 69 -27.08 -19.14 -2.84
N SER A 70 -26.87 -18.06 -2.07
CA SER A 70 -27.26 -18.03 -0.66
C SER A 70 -27.88 -16.70 -0.25
N SER A 71 -27.11 -15.61 -0.25
CA SER A 71 -27.53 -14.32 0.28
C SER A 71 -28.74 -13.70 -0.44
N LEU A 72 -28.71 -13.58 -1.78
CA LEU A 72 -29.83 -12.96 -2.51
C LEU A 72 -31.11 -13.81 -2.49
N PRO A 73 -31.07 -15.13 -2.76
CA PRO A 73 -32.27 -15.97 -2.67
C PRO A 73 -32.93 -15.96 -1.28
N LEU A 74 -32.13 -16.09 -0.21
CA LEU A 74 -32.65 -16.06 1.16
C LEU A 74 -33.32 -14.72 1.49
N LEU A 75 -32.70 -13.61 1.08
CA LEU A 75 -33.27 -12.28 1.28
C LEU A 75 -34.57 -12.11 0.51
N ARG A 76 -34.60 -12.48 -0.77
CA ARG A 76 -35.80 -12.45 -1.61
C ARG A 76 -36.95 -13.23 -0.97
N ASP A 77 -36.68 -14.45 -0.48
CA ASP A 77 -37.73 -15.30 0.09
C ASP A 77 -38.20 -14.79 1.47
N THR A 78 -37.30 -14.16 2.24
CA THR A 78 -37.65 -13.47 3.49
C THR A 78 -38.57 -12.28 3.20
N ILE A 79 -38.19 -11.42 2.24
CA ILE A 79 -38.96 -10.24 1.86
C ILE A 79 -40.31 -10.65 1.25
N PHE A 80 -40.34 -11.68 0.41
CA PHE A 80 -41.58 -12.24 -0.14
C PHE A 80 -42.54 -12.64 0.97
N SER A 81 -42.05 -13.36 1.98
CA SER A 81 -42.87 -13.82 3.12
C SER A 81 -43.38 -12.65 3.97
N GLU A 82 -42.54 -11.63 4.17
CA GLU A 82 -42.89 -10.44 4.95
C GLU A 82 -43.91 -9.56 4.21
N ILE A 83 -43.73 -9.32 2.89
CA ILE A 83 -44.73 -8.66 2.04
C ILE A 83 -46.06 -9.40 2.12
N HIS A 84 -46.01 -10.73 1.99
CA HIS A 84 -47.21 -11.55 2.05
C HIS A 84 -47.92 -11.34 3.39
N SER A 85 -47.20 -11.42 4.51
CA SER A 85 -47.73 -11.23 5.86
C SER A 85 -48.32 -9.81 6.08
N ASP A 86 -47.57 -8.76 5.75
CA ASP A 86 -47.93 -7.38 6.06
C ASP A 86 -49.07 -6.84 5.19
N LEU A 87 -49.19 -7.33 3.94
CA LEU A 87 -50.30 -6.97 3.06
C LEU A 87 -51.59 -7.72 3.41
N MET A 88 -51.56 -8.79 4.20
CA MET A 88 -52.76 -9.55 4.56
C MET A 88 -53.81 -8.70 5.26
N GLN A 89 -53.43 -7.88 6.24
CA GLN A 89 -54.39 -7.08 7.00
C GLN A 89 -55.09 -6.02 6.11
N PRO A 90 -54.36 -5.18 5.37
CA PRO A 90 -54.96 -4.22 4.43
C PRO A 90 -55.87 -4.89 3.37
N ILE A 91 -55.45 -6.02 2.79
CA ILE A 91 -56.24 -6.80 1.84
C ILE A 91 -57.50 -7.34 2.50
N HIS A 92 -57.37 -7.91 3.71
CA HIS A 92 -58.50 -8.46 4.44
C HIS A 92 -59.53 -7.39 4.79
N VAL A 93 -59.10 -6.22 5.30
CA VAL A 93 -60.02 -5.13 5.63
C VAL A 93 -60.75 -4.63 4.38
N SER A 94 -60.05 -4.45 3.27
CA SER A 94 -60.68 -4.04 2.00
C SER A 94 -61.70 -5.07 1.49
N SER A 95 -61.39 -6.37 1.64
CA SER A 95 -62.32 -7.46 1.33
C SER A 95 -63.55 -7.46 2.23
N VAL A 96 -63.38 -7.22 3.54
CA VAL A 96 -64.49 -7.10 4.49
C VAL A 96 -65.35 -5.90 4.14
N MET A 97 -64.75 -4.75 3.82
CA MET A 97 -65.48 -3.56 3.36
C MET A 97 -66.33 -3.87 2.13
N ALA A 98 -65.77 -4.59 1.15
CA ALA A 98 -66.49 -4.94 -0.08
C ALA A 98 -67.62 -5.95 0.13
N ASN A 99 -67.60 -6.67 1.25
CA ASN A 99 -68.62 -7.65 1.63
C ASN A 99 -69.53 -7.17 2.78
N ASP A 100 -69.34 -5.94 3.25
CA ASP A 100 -70.11 -5.35 4.34
C ASP A 100 -71.56 -5.10 3.91
N THR A 101 -72.52 -5.64 4.67
CA THR A 101 -73.94 -5.51 4.33
C THR A 101 -74.44 -4.08 4.45
N PHE A 102 -73.93 -3.30 5.41
CA PHE A 102 -74.30 -1.89 5.53
C PHE A 102 -73.86 -1.11 4.28
N LEU A 103 -72.62 -1.30 3.81
CA LEU A 103 -72.13 -0.58 2.63
C LEU A 103 -72.95 -0.93 1.38
N LYS A 104 -73.26 -2.23 1.18
CA LYS A 104 -74.07 -2.71 0.06
C LYS A 104 -75.49 -2.17 0.09
N ASP A 105 -76.19 -2.32 1.22
CA ASP A 105 -77.58 -1.90 1.36
C ASP A 105 -77.70 -0.37 1.23
N TRP A 106 -76.76 0.37 1.81
CA TRP A 106 -76.70 1.82 1.69
C TRP A 106 -76.53 2.26 0.24
N ALA A 107 -75.59 1.67 -0.51
CA ALA A 107 -75.38 1.98 -1.93
C ALA A 107 -76.62 1.62 -2.77
N LEU A 108 -77.20 0.43 -2.58
CA LEU A 108 -78.40 -0.03 -3.29
C LEU A 108 -79.66 0.80 -2.96
N SER A 109 -79.73 1.41 -1.77
CA SER A 109 -80.84 2.30 -1.38
C SER A 109 -80.81 3.68 -2.05
N GLY A 110 -79.81 3.93 -2.90
CA GLY A 110 -79.59 5.19 -3.60
C GLY A 110 -78.73 6.18 -2.82
N GLU A 111 -77.78 5.69 -2.00
CA GLU A 111 -76.76 6.50 -1.32
C GLU A 111 -77.35 7.63 -0.44
N ARG A 112 -78.41 7.30 0.30
CA ARG A 112 -79.13 8.26 1.16
C ARG A 112 -78.29 8.56 2.39
N ASP A 113 -78.18 9.84 2.73
CA ASP A 113 -77.38 10.31 3.87
C ASP A 113 -75.88 9.94 3.77
N PRO A 114 -75.09 10.75 3.03
CA PRO A 114 -73.63 10.55 2.90
C PRO A 114 -72.86 10.51 4.21
N GLU A 115 -73.39 11.07 5.30
CA GLU A 115 -72.73 11.04 6.60
C GLU A 115 -72.60 9.63 7.18
N LEU A 116 -73.49 8.70 6.80
CA LEU A 116 -73.43 7.32 7.26
C LEU A 116 -72.20 6.60 6.69
N VAL A 117 -71.97 6.70 5.37
CA VAL A 117 -70.79 6.09 4.75
C VAL A 117 -69.51 6.80 5.19
N ARG A 118 -69.54 8.13 5.39
CA ARG A 118 -68.39 8.88 5.88
C ARG A 118 -67.94 8.41 7.26
N LYS A 119 -68.87 8.24 8.21
CA LYS A 119 -68.58 7.69 9.55
C LYS A 119 -68.05 6.27 9.49
N TYR A 120 -68.61 5.43 8.61
CA TYR A 120 -68.14 4.07 8.38
C TYR A 120 -66.68 4.06 7.92
N LEU A 121 -66.35 4.84 6.88
CA LEU A 121 -64.99 4.94 6.33
C LEU A 121 -64.01 5.53 7.35
N LEU A 122 -64.41 6.59 8.09
CA LEU A 122 -63.60 7.20 9.14
C LEU A 122 -63.27 6.20 10.25
N ARG A 123 -64.23 5.36 10.67
CA ARG A 123 -63.97 4.36 11.70
C ARG A 123 -62.91 3.36 11.26
N ILE A 124 -62.93 2.93 10.00
CA ILE A 124 -61.94 2.00 9.44
C ILE A 124 -60.57 2.69 9.33
N HIS A 125 -60.54 3.94 8.89
CA HIS A 125 -59.33 4.77 8.83
C HIS A 125 -58.66 4.86 10.20
N GLU A 126 -59.41 5.21 11.25
CA GLU A 126 -58.89 5.37 12.61
C GLU A 126 -58.51 4.05 13.28
N GLU A 127 -59.32 3.00 13.12
CA GLU A 127 -59.09 1.71 13.79
C GLU A 127 -57.82 1.01 13.29
N PHE A 128 -57.59 1.04 11.97
CA PHE A 128 -56.47 0.33 11.34
C PHE A 128 -55.31 1.24 10.95
N GLY A 129 -55.47 2.56 11.11
CA GLY A 129 -54.43 3.54 10.79
C GLY A 129 -54.11 3.64 9.29
N PHE A 130 -55.07 3.35 8.42
CA PHE A 130 -54.87 3.48 6.98
C PHE A 130 -54.72 4.95 6.58
N PHE A 131 -53.91 5.24 5.58
CA PHE A 131 -53.73 6.61 5.10
C PHE A 131 -55.00 7.16 4.43
N SER A 132 -55.74 6.28 3.75
CA SER A 132 -57.02 6.60 3.11
C SER A 132 -57.98 5.41 3.22
N THR A 133 -59.27 5.67 3.27
CA THR A 133 -60.34 4.67 3.10
C THR A 133 -61.45 5.31 2.28
N PHE A 134 -62.02 4.54 1.36
CA PHE A 134 -62.98 5.10 0.41
C PHE A 134 -63.98 4.11 -0.17
N PHE A 135 -65.01 4.65 -0.83
CA PHE A 135 -65.95 3.94 -1.69
C PHE A 135 -66.30 4.81 -2.90
N VAL A 136 -66.24 4.25 -4.11
CA VAL A 136 -66.65 4.89 -5.36
C VAL A 136 -67.84 4.14 -5.95
N SER A 137 -68.98 4.82 -6.04
CA SER A 137 -70.23 4.23 -6.52
C SER A 137 -70.22 4.02 -8.03
N ALA A 138 -70.62 2.83 -8.48
CA ALA A 138 -70.83 2.56 -9.90
C ALA A 138 -72.12 3.19 -10.44
N ALA A 139 -73.10 3.48 -9.57
CA ALA A 139 -74.39 4.02 -9.97
C ALA A 139 -74.35 5.55 -10.17
N THR A 140 -73.63 6.26 -9.29
CA THR A 140 -73.59 7.74 -9.30
C THR A 140 -72.23 8.31 -9.67
N GLY A 141 -71.18 7.50 -9.71
CA GLY A 141 -69.80 7.94 -9.86
C GLY A 141 -69.27 8.72 -8.65
N ARG A 142 -70.02 8.86 -7.55
CA ARG A 142 -69.55 9.62 -6.38
C ARG A 142 -68.41 8.88 -5.67
N TYR A 143 -67.33 9.60 -5.43
CA TYR A 143 -66.17 9.18 -4.65
C TYR A 143 -66.37 9.64 -3.21
N TYR A 144 -66.75 8.71 -2.34
CA TYR A 144 -66.84 8.90 -0.89
C TYR A 144 -65.49 8.58 -0.24
N HIS A 145 -64.89 9.56 0.42
CA HIS A 145 -63.65 9.41 1.18
C HIS A 145 -63.95 9.58 2.67
N PHE A 146 -63.08 9.07 3.56
CA PHE A 146 -63.29 9.13 5.01
C PHE A 146 -63.48 10.56 5.55
N ASN A 147 -62.86 11.54 4.89
CA ASN A 147 -62.95 12.94 5.28
C ASN A 147 -64.23 13.62 4.76
N ASP A 148 -64.55 13.43 3.48
CA ASP A 148 -65.73 14.01 2.81
C ASP A 148 -66.01 13.32 1.45
N VAL A 149 -67.06 13.71 0.74
CA VAL A 149 -67.27 13.36 -0.67
C VAL A 149 -66.25 14.12 -1.51
N LEU A 150 -65.31 13.41 -2.13
CA LEU A 150 -64.17 13.99 -2.82
C LEU A 150 -64.56 14.63 -4.15
N LYS A 151 -65.18 13.83 -5.04
CA LYS A 151 -65.61 14.23 -6.38
C LYS A 151 -66.59 13.22 -6.98
N THR A 152 -67.04 13.48 -8.21
CA THR A 152 -67.68 12.48 -9.06
C THR A 152 -66.68 12.07 -10.13
N VAL A 153 -66.38 10.77 -10.21
CA VAL A 153 -65.40 10.25 -11.17
C VAL A 153 -65.92 10.36 -12.60
N ALA A 154 -65.02 10.65 -13.54
CA ALA A 154 -65.34 10.78 -14.95
C ALA A 154 -64.32 10.01 -15.81
N ARG A 155 -64.79 9.35 -16.88
CA ARG A 155 -63.92 8.52 -17.73
C ARG A 155 -62.89 9.33 -18.52
N GLU A 156 -63.16 10.63 -18.68
CA GLU A 156 -62.31 11.60 -19.35
C GLU A 156 -61.26 12.25 -18.43
N ASP A 157 -61.38 12.10 -17.09
CA ASP A 157 -60.36 12.58 -16.15
C ASP A 157 -59.19 11.57 -16.10
N GLU A 158 -57.98 12.05 -16.39
CA GLU A 158 -56.78 11.22 -16.37
C GLU A 158 -56.51 10.60 -14.99
N HIS A 159 -56.93 11.24 -13.88
CA HIS A 159 -56.77 10.71 -12.52
C HIS A 159 -57.79 9.62 -12.17
N ASP A 160 -58.90 9.50 -12.91
CA ASP A 160 -59.96 8.52 -12.64
C ASP A 160 -59.84 7.27 -13.52
N GLY A 161 -58.85 7.23 -14.41
CA GLY A 161 -58.60 6.10 -15.31
C GLY A 161 -58.42 4.77 -14.57
N TRP A 162 -57.85 4.79 -13.36
CA TRP A 162 -57.69 3.59 -12.53
C TRP A 162 -59.05 2.92 -12.24
N TYR A 163 -60.07 3.70 -11.90
CA TYR A 163 -61.39 3.20 -11.49
C TYR A 163 -62.08 2.45 -12.62
N TYR A 164 -62.18 3.07 -13.79
CA TYR A 164 -62.80 2.44 -14.97
C TYR A 164 -61.96 1.27 -15.49
N SER A 165 -60.63 1.39 -15.50
CA SER A 165 -59.76 0.27 -15.89
C SER A 165 -59.89 -0.93 -14.94
N PHE A 166 -60.25 -0.68 -13.68
CA PHE A 166 -60.50 -1.73 -12.70
C PHE A 166 -61.88 -2.34 -12.90
N LEU A 167 -62.93 -1.55 -13.18
CA LEU A 167 -64.26 -2.05 -13.54
C LEU A 167 -64.25 -2.89 -14.83
N ASP A 168 -63.52 -2.46 -15.85
CA ASP A 168 -63.38 -3.14 -17.15
C ASP A 168 -62.60 -4.48 -17.05
N SER A 169 -61.93 -4.72 -15.92
CA SER A 169 -61.15 -5.93 -15.65
C SER A 169 -62.00 -7.05 -15.04
N PRO A 170 -61.62 -8.34 -15.18
CA PRO A 170 -62.26 -9.42 -14.43
C PRO A 170 -61.79 -9.54 -12.96
N MET A 171 -60.86 -8.69 -12.53
CA MET A 171 -60.27 -8.76 -11.18
C MET A 171 -61.27 -8.32 -10.09
N ILE A 172 -61.31 -9.07 -8.99
CA ILE A 172 -62.08 -8.71 -7.78
C ILE A 172 -61.30 -7.78 -6.87
N MET A 173 -59.97 -7.86 -6.90
CA MET A 173 -59.08 -6.94 -6.18
C MET A 173 -57.89 -6.57 -7.06
N ARG A 174 -57.41 -5.34 -6.92
CA ARG A 174 -56.19 -4.83 -7.53
C ARG A 174 -55.42 -3.93 -6.56
N LEU A 175 -54.09 -4.03 -6.60
CA LEU A 175 -53.22 -3.00 -6.02
C LEU A 175 -52.85 -1.98 -7.09
N ASP A 176 -53.02 -0.69 -6.78
CA ASP A 176 -52.66 0.42 -7.66
C ASP A 176 -51.77 1.41 -6.92
N VAL A 177 -50.76 1.97 -7.59
CA VAL A 177 -49.93 3.06 -7.05
C VAL A 177 -50.30 4.34 -7.77
N ASP A 178 -50.77 5.33 -7.02
CA ASP A 178 -51.21 6.61 -7.57
C ASP A 178 -51.03 7.76 -6.57
N THR A 179 -51.22 9.00 -7.03
CA THR A 179 -51.27 10.18 -6.19
C THR A 179 -52.65 10.35 -5.56
N ASN A 180 -52.69 10.53 -4.25
CA ASN A 180 -53.94 10.73 -3.51
C ASN A 180 -54.38 12.20 -3.57
N GLU A 181 -55.38 12.50 -4.41
CA GLU A 181 -55.96 13.85 -4.56
C GLU A 181 -56.57 14.38 -3.25
N ALA A 182 -57.01 13.50 -2.35
CA ALA A 182 -57.54 13.90 -1.04
C ALA A 182 -56.46 14.29 -0.02
N ALA A 183 -55.17 14.10 -0.37
CA ALA A 183 -54.04 14.34 0.51
C ALA A 183 -52.84 14.95 -0.25
N ASP A 184 -53.05 16.12 -0.88
CA ASP A 184 -52.02 16.90 -1.57
C ASP A 184 -51.21 16.10 -2.61
N ASN A 185 -51.87 15.16 -3.30
CA ASN A 185 -51.25 14.25 -4.29
C ASN A 185 -50.11 13.40 -3.71
N ALA A 186 -50.20 13.05 -2.41
CA ALA A 186 -49.27 12.14 -1.77
C ALA A 186 -49.31 10.74 -2.43
N LEU A 187 -48.13 10.21 -2.77
CA LEU A 187 -47.99 8.91 -3.40
C LEU A 187 -48.49 7.80 -2.46
N THR A 188 -49.44 7.01 -2.93
CA THR A 188 -50.21 6.08 -2.11
C THR A 188 -50.36 4.74 -2.83
N VAL A 189 -50.28 3.64 -2.08
CA VAL A 189 -50.61 2.30 -2.58
C VAL A 189 -52.04 1.98 -2.17
N PHE A 190 -52.92 1.90 -3.15
CA PHE A 190 -54.33 1.60 -2.96
C PHE A 190 -54.60 0.11 -3.14
N ILE A 191 -55.38 -0.45 -2.23
CA ILE A 191 -55.85 -1.83 -2.29
C ILE A 191 -57.34 -1.77 -2.57
N ASN A 192 -57.66 -1.99 -3.85
CA ASN A 192 -58.98 -1.80 -4.41
C ASN A 192 -59.71 -3.13 -4.43
N TYR A 193 -60.94 -3.15 -3.93
CA TYR A 193 -61.85 -4.29 -3.97
C TYR A 193 -63.16 -3.91 -4.65
N ARG A 194 -63.62 -4.79 -5.52
CA ARG A 194 -64.90 -4.67 -6.18
C ARG A 194 -66.03 -4.99 -5.22
N VAL A 195 -66.99 -4.09 -5.10
CA VAL A 195 -68.21 -4.29 -4.31
C VAL A 195 -69.27 -4.88 -5.24
N LEU A 196 -69.74 -6.08 -4.89
CA LEU A 196 -70.78 -6.80 -5.63
C LEU A 196 -72.11 -6.78 -4.87
N ASP A 197 -73.22 -6.62 -5.58
CA ASP A 197 -74.56 -6.86 -5.05
C ASP A 197 -74.81 -8.35 -4.78
N TYR A 198 -76.04 -8.68 -4.35
CA TYR A 198 -76.45 -10.05 -4.04
C TYR A 198 -76.61 -10.95 -5.28
N ASP A 199 -76.71 -10.36 -6.48
CA ASP A 199 -76.81 -11.05 -7.76
C ASP A 199 -75.46 -11.17 -8.49
N GLY A 200 -74.39 -10.60 -7.91
CA GLY A 200 -73.04 -10.62 -8.45
C GLY A 200 -72.70 -9.46 -9.40
N ASN A 201 -73.56 -8.44 -9.53
CA ASN A 201 -73.26 -7.25 -10.32
C ASN A 201 -72.39 -6.27 -9.53
N THR A 202 -71.57 -5.50 -10.24
CA THR A 202 -70.70 -4.50 -9.60
C THR A 202 -71.48 -3.24 -9.24
N ILE A 203 -71.48 -2.87 -7.96
CA ILE A 203 -72.15 -1.66 -7.45
C ILE A 203 -71.18 -0.56 -7.04
N GLY A 204 -69.88 -0.86 -7.03
CA GLY A 204 -68.83 0.12 -6.78
C GLY A 204 -67.48 -0.52 -6.51
N VAL A 205 -66.54 0.32 -6.09
CA VAL A 205 -65.20 -0.08 -5.64
C VAL A 205 -64.96 0.52 -4.27
N THR A 206 -64.44 -0.26 -3.33
CA THR A 206 -63.99 0.23 -2.03
C THR A 206 -62.52 -0.14 -1.84
N GLY A 207 -61.82 0.57 -0.98
CA GLY A 207 -60.43 0.26 -0.74
C GLY A 207 -59.83 1.06 0.39
N VAL A 208 -58.59 0.70 0.67
CA VAL A 208 -57.74 1.40 1.64
C VAL A 208 -56.45 1.85 0.96
N GLY A 209 -55.95 3.01 1.35
CA GLY A 209 -54.68 3.57 0.91
C GLY A 209 -53.61 3.41 1.98
N LEU A 210 -52.43 2.96 1.57
CA LEU A 210 -51.22 2.89 2.38
C LEU A 210 -50.24 3.97 1.94
N HIS A 211 -49.63 4.67 2.89
CA HIS A 211 -48.65 5.70 2.58
C HIS A 211 -47.39 5.09 1.94
N MET A 212 -46.97 5.58 0.77
CA MET A 212 -45.81 5.01 0.06
C MET A 212 -44.54 5.06 0.92
N GLU A 213 -44.35 6.11 1.72
CA GLU A 213 -43.15 6.21 2.57
C GLU A 213 -43.06 5.09 3.62
N THR A 214 -44.18 4.51 4.04
CA THR A 214 -44.17 3.38 4.99
C THR A 214 -43.61 2.14 4.29
N LEU A 215 -44.07 1.84 3.08
CA LEU A 215 -43.55 0.74 2.27
C LEU A 215 -42.10 1.00 1.84
N ALA A 216 -41.76 2.21 1.39
CA ALA A 216 -40.40 2.56 1.00
C ALA A 216 -39.40 2.45 2.17
N ARG A 217 -39.80 2.82 3.40
CA ARG A 217 -38.96 2.63 4.60
C ARG A 217 -38.79 1.16 4.96
N PHE A 218 -39.84 0.36 4.85
CA PHE A 218 -39.78 -1.09 5.05
C PHE A 218 -38.76 -1.73 4.11
N PHE A 219 -38.84 -1.44 2.80
CA PHE A 219 -37.84 -1.92 1.82
C PHE A 219 -36.45 -1.32 2.03
N GLY A 220 -36.38 -0.05 2.46
CA GLY A 220 -35.14 0.63 2.82
C GLY A 220 -34.39 -0.07 3.96
N GLY A 221 -35.09 -0.68 4.91
CA GLY A 221 -34.49 -1.49 5.99
C GLY A 221 -33.65 -2.66 5.46
N PHE A 222 -34.11 -3.32 4.39
CA PHE A 222 -33.37 -4.40 3.74
C PHE A 222 -32.25 -3.89 2.82
N ALA A 223 -32.37 -2.66 2.31
CA ALA A 223 -31.40 -2.03 1.42
C ALA A 223 -30.08 -1.64 2.12
N HIS A 224 -30.13 -1.27 3.41
CA HIS A 224 -28.94 -0.84 4.17
C HIS A 224 -27.91 -1.96 4.43
N LEU A 225 -28.31 -3.24 4.42
CA LEU A 225 -27.42 -4.37 4.61
C LEU A 225 -26.69 -4.74 3.31
N GLY A 226 -25.49 -4.18 3.11
CA GLY A 226 -24.57 -4.60 2.05
C GLY A 226 -24.76 -3.91 0.69
N GLY A 227 -25.39 -2.74 0.66
CA GLY A 227 -25.59 -1.94 -0.57
C GLY A 227 -26.59 -2.54 -1.54
N ARG A 228 -27.60 -3.22 -1.02
CA ARG A 228 -28.66 -3.85 -1.82
C ARG A 228 -29.73 -2.82 -2.15
N THR A 229 -30.45 -3.03 -3.24
CA THR A 229 -31.67 -2.26 -3.54
C THR A 229 -32.81 -3.25 -3.73
N VAL A 230 -33.91 -3.00 -3.04
CA VAL A 230 -35.13 -3.79 -3.12
C VAL A 230 -36.23 -2.90 -3.65
N PHE A 231 -36.95 -3.35 -4.66
CA PHE A 231 -38.03 -2.59 -5.29
C PHE A 231 -39.07 -3.52 -5.92
N LEU A 232 -40.26 -2.97 -6.21
CA LEU A 232 -41.36 -3.69 -6.85
C LEU A 232 -41.69 -3.09 -8.21
N THR A 233 -42.06 -3.95 -9.17
CA THR A 233 -42.53 -3.51 -10.50
C THR A 233 -43.84 -4.20 -10.87
N ASP A 234 -44.66 -3.57 -11.70
CA ASP A 234 -45.83 -4.23 -12.30
C ASP A 234 -45.40 -5.27 -13.36
N THR A 235 -46.38 -5.94 -13.97
CA THR A 235 -46.15 -6.93 -15.04
C THR A 235 -45.67 -6.35 -16.35
N ARG A 236 -45.73 -5.02 -16.53
CA ARG A 236 -45.17 -4.29 -17.67
C ARG A 236 -43.76 -3.80 -17.37
N GLY A 237 -43.27 -3.99 -16.13
CA GLY A 237 -41.98 -3.54 -15.64
C GLY A 237 -41.99 -2.10 -15.14
N GLN A 238 -43.13 -1.40 -15.03
CA GLN A 238 -43.15 -0.07 -14.44
C GLN A 238 -42.84 -0.16 -12.94
N VAL A 239 -41.94 0.68 -12.44
CA VAL A 239 -41.53 0.70 -11.03
C VAL A 239 -42.69 1.21 -10.17
N GLN A 240 -43.17 0.37 -9.25
CA GLN A 240 -44.31 0.65 -8.35
C GLN A 240 -43.85 1.08 -6.96
N VAL A 241 -42.78 0.48 -6.45
CA VAL A 241 -42.20 0.82 -5.13
C VAL A 241 -40.70 0.83 -5.26
N HIS A 242 -40.03 1.90 -4.82
CA HIS A 242 -38.56 1.99 -4.86
C HIS A 242 -38.04 2.92 -3.74
N PRO A 243 -36.86 2.64 -3.13
CA PRO A 243 -36.28 3.49 -2.09
C PRO A 243 -36.04 4.94 -2.55
N ASN A 244 -35.64 5.11 -3.81
CA ASN A 244 -35.70 6.39 -4.51
C ASN A 244 -37.11 6.59 -5.11
N THR A 245 -37.94 7.38 -4.42
CA THR A 245 -39.33 7.66 -4.81
C THR A 245 -39.46 8.43 -6.13
N ALA A 246 -38.41 9.09 -6.61
CA ALA A 246 -38.42 9.81 -7.88
C ALA A 246 -38.57 8.87 -9.10
N LEU A 247 -38.29 7.57 -8.95
CA LEU A 247 -38.41 6.57 -10.01
C LEU A 247 -39.80 5.92 -10.07
N VAL A 248 -40.58 6.02 -8.99
CA VAL A 248 -41.90 5.38 -8.90
C VAL A 248 -42.83 5.98 -9.95
N MET A 249 -43.50 5.10 -10.71
CA MET A 249 -44.36 5.40 -11.86
C MET A 249 -43.68 6.11 -13.05
N LYS A 250 -42.42 6.53 -12.92
CA LYS A 250 -41.69 7.31 -13.94
C LYS A 250 -40.63 6.50 -14.70
N SER A 251 -40.18 5.39 -14.13
CA SER A 251 -39.15 4.53 -14.71
C SER A 251 -39.66 3.11 -14.87
N GLY A 252 -39.20 2.45 -15.93
CA GLY A 252 -39.37 1.02 -16.14
C GLY A 252 -38.19 0.21 -15.57
N LEU A 253 -38.38 -1.09 -15.46
CA LEU A 253 -37.39 -2.05 -14.99
C LEU A 253 -36.13 -2.00 -15.85
N ALA A 254 -36.29 -1.77 -17.16
CA ALA A 254 -35.18 -1.64 -18.10
C ALA A 254 -34.34 -0.37 -17.84
N ASP A 255 -34.94 0.71 -17.33
CA ASP A 255 -34.23 1.98 -17.03
C ASP A 255 -33.39 1.87 -15.75
N VAL A 256 -33.82 1.05 -14.79
CA VAL A 256 -33.16 0.86 -13.50
C VAL A 256 -32.27 -0.40 -13.45
N THR A 257 -32.25 -1.18 -14.54
CA THR A 257 -31.39 -2.36 -14.73
C THR A 257 -30.79 -2.35 -16.13
N THR A 258 -31.16 -3.31 -17.00
CA THR A 258 -30.92 -3.29 -18.44
C THR A 258 -32.12 -3.92 -19.16
N PRO A 259 -32.29 -3.69 -20.48
CA PRO A 259 -33.34 -4.34 -21.26
C PRO A 259 -33.33 -5.87 -21.19
N GLU A 260 -32.15 -6.48 -21.13
CA GLU A 260 -31.99 -7.95 -21.03
C GLU A 260 -32.42 -8.47 -19.66
N ALA A 261 -32.02 -7.78 -18.59
CA ALA A 261 -32.42 -8.12 -17.24
C ALA A 261 -33.95 -7.98 -17.08
N ALA A 262 -34.52 -6.87 -17.58
CA ALA A 262 -35.96 -6.65 -17.57
C ALA A 262 -36.73 -7.74 -18.33
N ALA A 263 -36.27 -8.10 -19.54
CA ALA A 263 -36.88 -9.17 -20.32
C ALA A 263 -36.80 -10.54 -19.64
N ALA A 264 -35.70 -10.83 -18.95
CA ALA A 264 -35.53 -12.08 -18.18
C ALA A 264 -36.53 -12.16 -17.00
N VAL A 265 -36.70 -11.06 -16.27
CA VAL A 265 -37.63 -10.97 -15.13
C VAL A 265 -39.08 -11.09 -15.60
N LEU A 266 -39.50 -10.28 -16.58
CA LEU A 266 -40.90 -10.19 -17.01
C LEU A 266 -41.44 -11.44 -17.74
N LYS A 267 -40.53 -12.32 -18.21
CA LYS A 267 -40.91 -13.56 -18.89
C LYS A 267 -41.32 -14.68 -17.93
N GLU A 268 -40.79 -14.68 -16.72
CA GLU A 268 -40.98 -15.76 -15.75
C GLU A 268 -42.03 -15.37 -14.70
N ARG A 269 -42.96 -16.28 -14.38
CA ARG A 269 -44.02 -16.04 -13.38
C ARG A 269 -44.12 -17.15 -12.32
N ASN A 270 -43.51 -18.29 -12.57
CA ASN A 270 -43.64 -19.49 -11.75
C ASN A 270 -42.40 -19.76 -10.89
N ALA A 271 -41.25 -19.22 -11.30
CA ALA A 271 -39.98 -19.41 -10.61
C ALA A 271 -39.30 -18.07 -10.28
N ALA A 272 -38.28 -18.14 -9.44
CA ALA A 272 -37.39 -17.02 -9.26
C ALA A 272 -36.41 -16.91 -10.44
N VAL A 273 -36.02 -15.69 -10.77
CA VAL A 273 -35.06 -15.36 -11.82
C VAL A 273 -33.81 -14.82 -11.17
N ASP A 274 -32.67 -15.48 -11.40
CA ASP A 274 -31.36 -14.95 -11.04
C ASP A 274 -30.65 -14.47 -12.31
N PHE A 275 -30.17 -13.23 -12.30
CA PHE A 275 -29.55 -12.58 -13.45
C PHE A 275 -28.33 -11.77 -13.02
N ALA A 276 -27.36 -11.62 -13.91
CA ALA A 276 -26.22 -10.74 -13.70
C ALA A 276 -26.02 -9.87 -14.93
N TYR A 277 -25.86 -8.56 -14.73
CA TYR A 277 -25.66 -7.60 -15.81
C TYR A 277 -24.52 -6.64 -15.46
N GLU A 278 -23.97 -5.96 -16.47
CA GLU A 278 -22.93 -4.94 -16.29
C GLU A 278 -23.62 -3.57 -16.13
N GLY A 279 -23.47 -2.95 -14.96
CA GLY A 279 -23.89 -1.58 -14.69
C GLY A 279 -22.71 -0.60 -14.74
N ASP A 280 -22.96 0.67 -14.42
CA ASP A 280 -21.97 1.76 -14.54
C ASP A 280 -20.67 1.51 -13.77
N ASP A 281 -20.77 0.95 -12.56
CA ASP A 281 -19.62 0.67 -11.69
C ASP A 281 -19.13 -0.80 -11.81
N GLY A 282 -19.74 -1.59 -12.70
CA GLY A 282 -19.42 -2.99 -13.02
C GLY A 282 -20.60 -3.93 -12.74
N TYR A 283 -20.34 -5.22 -12.50
CA TYR A 283 -21.42 -6.22 -12.41
C TYR A 283 -22.40 -5.96 -11.25
N VAL A 284 -23.68 -6.16 -11.54
CA VAL A 284 -24.78 -6.17 -10.60
C VAL A 284 -25.46 -7.54 -10.66
N TYR A 285 -25.68 -8.13 -9.49
CA TYR A 285 -26.45 -9.36 -9.35
C TYR A 285 -27.88 -9.02 -8.98
N LEU A 286 -28.83 -9.64 -9.67
CA LEU A 286 -30.25 -9.43 -9.51
C LEU A 286 -30.92 -10.78 -9.25
N THR A 287 -31.86 -10.79 -8.31
CA THR A 287 -32.85 -11.87 -8.19
C THR A 287 -34.24 -11.26 -8.21
N ALA A 288 -35.18 -11.93 -8.86
CA ALA A 288 -36.56 -11.48 -8.91
C ALA A 288 -37.55 -12.62 -8.73
N ARG A 289 -38.74 -12.31 -8.23
CA ARG A 289 -39.85 -13.26 -8.10
C ARG A 289 -41.19 -12.57 -8.27
N TYR A 290 -42.06 -13.20 -9.04
CA TYR A 290 -43.45 -12.76 -9.20
C TYR A 290 -44.26 -13.08 -7.93
N ILE A 291 -45.11 -12.13 -7.52
CA ILE A 291 -46.02 -12.21 -6.37
C ILE A 291 -47.45 -12.29 -6.90
N PRO A 292 -48.05 -13.50 -6.97
CA PRO A 292 -49.37 -13.70 -7.56
C PRO A 292 -50.50 -12.91 -6.90
N GLU A 293 -50.39 -12.67 -5.59
CA GLU A 293 -51.41 -12.00 -4.79
C GLU A 293 -51.63 -10.54 -5.19
N ILE A 294 -50.61 -9.88 -5.74
CA ILE A 294 -50.65 -8.45 -6.08
C ILE A 294 -50.25 -8.17 -7.54
N ASP A 295 -50.00 -9.21 -8.34
CA ASP A 295 -49.57 -9.15 -9.75
C ASP A 295 -48.29 -8.30 -9.98
N TRP A 296 -47.36 -8.28 -9.01
CA TRP A 296 -46.11 -7.53 -9.10
C TRP A 296 -44.89 -8.43 -9.02
N TYR A 297 -43.75 -7.92 -9.47
CA TYR A 297 -42.44 -8.53 -9.30
C TYR A 297 -41.70 -7.89 -8.13
N LEU A 298 -41.21 -8.72 -7.20
CA LEU A 298 -40.17 -8.34 -6.26
C LEU A 298 -38.82 -8.45 -6.94
N VAL A 299 -38.05 -7.37 -6.93
CA VAL A 299 -36.70 -7.32 -7.50
C VAL A 299 -35.71 -6.91 -6.41
N VAL A 300 -34.64 -7.68 -6.28
CA VAL A 300 -33.54 -7.42 -5.35
C VAL A 300 -32.25 -7.39 -6.15
N GLN A 301 -31.50 -6.30 -6.03
CA GLN A 301 -30.20 -6.15 -6.70
C GLN A 301 -29.07 -5.85 -5.72
N GLN A 302 -27.87 -6.31 -6.05
CA GLN A 302 -26.65 -6.07 -5.28
C GLN A 302 -25.46 -5.81 -6.23
N PRO A 303 -24.84 -4.62 -6.19
CA PRO A 303 -23.61 -4.34 -6.94
C PRO A 303 -22.42 -5.16 -6.42
N GLU A 304 -21.63 -5.75 -7.34
CA GLU A 304 -20.44 -6.55 -7.03
C GLU A 304 -19.38 -5.70 -6.29
N GLN A 305 -19.26 -4.41 -6.63
CA GLN A 305 -18.22 -3.52 -6.09
C GLN A 305 -18.38 -3.29 -4.61
N ILE A 306 -19.62 -3.10 -4.15
CA ILE A 306 -19.93 -2.88 -2.73
C ILE A 306 -19.61 -4.16 -1.95
N ALA A 307 -19.95 -5.33 -2.50
CA ALA A 307 -19.61 -6.62 -1.90
C ALA A 307 -18.09 -6.89 -1.86
N LEU A 308 -17.33 -6.36 -2.84
CA LEU A 308 -15.88 -6.52 -2.93
C LEU A 308 -15.06 -5.50 -2.13
N LEU A 309 -15.69 -4.52 -1.46
CA LEU A 309 -14.95 -3.51 -0.68
C LEU A 309 -13.98 -4.15 0.32
N SER A 310 -14.47 -5.12 1.10
CA SER A 310 -13.64 -5.87 2.07
C SER A 310 -12.49 -6.62 1.40
N ALA A 311 -12.72 -7.20 0.22
CA ALA A 311 -11.68 -7.90 -0.55
C ALA A 311 -10.61 -6.93 -1.09
N ARG A 312 -11.01 -5.73 -1.54
CA ARG A 312 -10.09 -4.67 -1.98
C ARG A 312 -9.26 -4.11 -0.82
N GLU A 313 -9.86 -3.89 0.34
CA GLU A 313 -9.10 -3.47 1.53
C GLU A 313 -8.06 -4.51 1.93
N ASN A 314 -8.44 -5.79 1.94
CA ASN A 314 -7.51 -6.88 2.25
C ASN A 314 -6.39 -6.99 1.21
N LEU A 315 -6.68 -6.74 -0.07
CA LEU A 315 -5.69 -6.68 -1.13
C LEU A 315 -4.65 -5.59 -0.85
N VAL A 316 -5.09 -4.37 -0.54
CA VAL A 316 -4.20 -3.24 -0.22
C VAL A 316 -3.36 -3.54 1.02
N ARG A 317 -3.97 -4.10 2.08
CA ARG A 317 -3.24 -4.50 3.30
C ARG A 317 -2.17 -5.56 3.01
N THR A 318 -2.50 -6.56 2.19
CA THR A 318 -1.58 -7.66 1.82
C THR A 318 -0.41 -7.15 0.99
N VAL A 319 -0.68 -6.31 -0.01
CA VAL A 319 0.35 -5.69 -0.86
C VAL A 319 1.24 -4.77 -0.01
N GLY A 320 0.64 -3.93 0.84
CA GLY A 320 1.37 -3.05 1.74
C GLY A 320 2.32 -3.80 2.68
N ALA A 321 1.83 -4.89 3.30
CA ALA A 321 2.66 -5.78 4.12
C ALA A 321 3.82 -6.39 3.31
N GLY A 322 3.54 -6.86 2.07
CA GLY A 322 4.57 -7.40 1.18
C GLY A 322 5.67 -6.39 0.83
N VAL A 323 5.30 -5.14 0.56
CA VAL A 323 6.25 -4.05 0.31
C VAL A 323 7.10 -3.76 1.55
N LEU A 324 6.50 -3.68 2.74
CA LEU A 324 7.21 -3.44 3.99
C LEU A 324 8.23 -4.56 4.29
N VAL A 325 7.82 -5.82 4.13
CA VAL A 325 8.73 -6.98 4.30
C VAL A 325 9.87 -6.92 3.29
N THR A 326 9.60 -6.55 2.04
CA THR A 326 10.62 -6.38 0.99
C THR A 326 11.62 -5.29 1.32
N LEU A 327 11.17 -4.14 1.81
CA LEU A 327 12.06 -3.05 2.23
C LEU A 327 12.90 -3.45 3.44
N ALA A 328 12.33 -4.17 4.42
CA ALA A 328 13.07 -4.66 5.58
C ALA A 328 14.17 -5.65 5.19
N VAL A 329 13.87 -6.63 4.33
CA VAL A 329 14.86 -7.58 3.81
C VAL A 329 15.95 -6.87 3.02
N LEU A 330 15.59 -5.91 2.17
CA LEU A 330 16.55 -5.11 1.42
C LEU A 330 17.47 -4.31 2.34
N MET A 331 16.91 -3.65 3.36
CA MET A 331 17.67 -2.88 4.36
C MET A 331 18.66 -3.77 5.12
N VAL A 332 18.21 -4.91 5.64
CA VAL A 332 19.06 -5.87 6.35
C VAL A 332 20.18 -6.40 5.44
N SER A 333 19.85 -6.70 4.18
CA SER A 333 20.82 -7.18 3.19
C SER A 333 21.91 -6.14 2.93
N VAL A 334 21.53 -4.88 2.68
CA VAL A 334 22.48 -3.77 2.45
C VAL A 334 23.38 -3.55 3.68
N LEU A 335 22.80 -3.53 4.88
CA LEU A 335 23.58 -3.38 6.12
C LEU A 335 24.58 -4.52 6.31
N THR A 336 24.18 -5.75 6.01
CA THR A 336 25.02 -6.94 6.13
C THR A 336 26.17 -6.91 5.12
N VAL A 337 25.88 -6.58 3.86
CA VAL A 337 26.91 -6.45 2.80
C VAL A 337 27.92 -5.36 3.15
N ASN A 338 27.47 -4.19 3.60
CA ASN A 338 28.34 -3.09 3.98
C ASN A 338 29.25 -3.44 5.17
N ARG A 339 28.72 -4.15 6.18
CA ARG A 339 29.52 -4.64 7.32
C ARG A 339 30.57 -5.65 6.88
N TYR A 340 30.22 -6.56 5.97
CA TYR A 340 31.15 -7.55 5.46
C TYR A 340 32.27 -6.91 4.63
N GLN A 341 31.95 -5.90 3.82
CA GLN A 341 32.95 -5.14 3.06
C GLN A 341 33.93 -4.42 3.99
N ARG A 342 33.44 -3.70 5.02
CA ARG A 342 34.34 -3.03 5.98
C ARG A 342 35.29 -3.99 6.68
N ARG A 343 34.79 -5.17 7.10
CA ARG A 343 35.65 -6.19 7.73
C ARG A 343 36.73 -6.70 6.78
N LEU A 344 36.40 -6.92 5.50
CA LEU A 344 37.39 -7.31 4.50
C LEU A 344 38.43 -6.21 4.25
N GLU A 345 38.02 -4.95 4.25
CA GLU A 345 38.94 -3.81 4.13
C GLU A 345 39.86 -3.67 5.35
N GLU A 346 39.34 -3.90 6.56
CA GLU A 346 40.13 -3.89 7.80
C GLU A 346 41.15 -5.04 7.86
N GLN A 347 40.81 -6.22 7.33
CA GLN A 347 41.70 -7.38 7.29
C GLN A 347 42.85 -7.26 6.28
N ALA A 348 42.80 -6.30 5.36
CA ALA A 348 43.81 -6.08 4.34
C ALA A 348 44.74 -4.87 4.65
N ARG A 349 44.86 -4.46 5.92
CA ARG A 349 45.60 -3.26 6.32
C ARG A 349 47.10 -3.48 6.56
N THR A 350 47.52 -4.71 6.87
CA THR A 350 48.91 -5.02 7.22
C THR A 350 49.65 -5.70 6.08
N ASP A 351 50.97 -5.55 6.06
CA ASP A 351 51.87 -6.30 5.20
C ASP A 351 52.10 -7.70 5.79
N VAL A 352 51.90 -8.74 4.99
CA VAL A 352 51.92 -10.14 5.46
C VAL A 352 53.31 -10.56 5.94
N LEU A 353 54.38 -10.00 5.38
CA LEU A 353 55.75 -10.38 5.73
C LEU A 353 56.22 -9.70 7.01
N THR A 354 55.95 -8.41 7.15
CA THR A 354 56.52 -7.56 8.21
C THR A 354 55.59 -7.32 9.39
N GLY A 355 54.27 -7.53 9.24
CA GLY A 355 53.27 -7.25 10.27
C GLY A 355 52.91 -5.76 10.40
N LEU A 356 53.72 -4.86 9.83
CA LEU A 356 53.46 -3.42 9.78
C LEU A 356 52.21 -3.09 8.95
N ASP A 357 51.73 -1.85 9.04
CA ASP A 357 50.73 -1.39 8.07
C ASP A 357 51.31 -1.51 6.63
N ASN A 358 50.45 -1.79 5.65
CA ASN A 358 50.84 -1.70 4.25
C ASN A 358 50.53 -0.30 3.70
N ARG A 359 50.86 -0.05 2.44
CA ARG A 359 50.53 1.20 1.72
C ARG A 359 49.10 1.71 2.00
N ARG A 360 48.10 0.83 1.99
CA ARG A 360 46.69 1.22 2.24
C ARG A 360 46.45 1.61 3.69
N GLY A 361 47.07 0.91 4.65
CA GLY A 361 47.03 1.27 6.06
C GLY A 361 47.59 2.67 6.32
N LEU A 362 48.73 2.98 5.72
CA LEU A 362 49.34 4.31 5.80
C LEU A 362 48.45 5.40 5.18
N GLU A 363 47.92 5.17 3.98
CA GLU A 363 47.01 6.10 3.29
C GLU A 363 45.80 6.46 4.15
N MET A 364 45.17 5.46 4.79
CA MET A 364 44.05 5.66 5.71
C MET A 364 44.45 6.48 6.93
N LYS A 365 45.62 6.20 7.52
CA LYS A 365 46.12 6.94 8.69
C LYS A 365 46.49 8.38 8.33
N PHE A 366 47.14 8.61 7.18
CA PHE A 366 47.45 9.94 6.68
C PHE A 366 46.19 10.78 6.52
N ALA A 367 45.15 10.23 5.86
CA ALA A 367 43.89 10.93 5.65
C ALA A 367 43.22 11.31 6.99
N LEU A 368 43.28 10.43 8.00
CA LEU A 368 42.79 10.70 9.34
C LEU A 368 43.57 11.83 10.02
N LEU A 369 44.90 11.74 10.06
CA LEU A 369 45.76 12.75 10.70
C LEU A 369 45.64 14.11 10.00
N HIS A 370 45.59 14.14 8.67
CA HIS A 370 45.41 15.36 7.89
C HIS A 370 44.06 16.04 8.17
N ALA A 371 42.97 15.26 8.22
CA ALA A 371 41.65 15.78 8.58
C ALA A 371 41.59 16.32 10.01
N MET A 372 42.35 15.73 10.94
CA MET A 372 42.49 16.24 12.31
C MET A 372 43.31 17.52 12.36
N MET A 373 44.43 17.60 11.63
CA MET A 373 45.27 18.81 11.54
C MET A 373 44.46 20.02 11.07
N GLY A 374 43.63 19.85 10.02
CA GLY A 374 42.74 20.91 9.51
C GLY A 374 41.67 21.40 10.51
N ARG A 375 41.49 20.72 11.65
CA ARG A 375 40.56 21.09 12.74
C ARG A 375 41.29 21.56 14.01
N GLY A 376 42.57 21.92 13.90
CA GLY A 376 43.40 22.32 15.05
C GLY A 376 44.10 21.15 15.75
N GLY A 377 44.17 19.99 15.10
CA GLY A 377 45.00 18.87 15.55
C GLY A 377 46.50 19.18 15.48
N LEU A 378 47.30 18.36 16.17
CA LEU A 378 48.74 18.54 16.22
C LEU A 378 49.39 18.35 14.84
N PRO A 379 50.46 19.09 14.52
CA PRO A 379 51.23 18.87 13.30
C PRO A 379 51.84 17.46 13.32
N PHE A 380 52.03 16.87 12.15
CA PHE A 380 52.74 15.61 11.97
C PHE A 380 53.65 15.71 10.75
N SER A 381 54.62 14.82 10.68
CA SER A 381 55.62 14.76 9.61
C SER A 381 55.59 13.39 8.94
N LEU A 382 56.01 13.37 7.68
CA LEU A 382 56.14 12.16 6.89
C LEU A 382 57.62 11.88 6.62
N ALA A 383 58.06 10.68 6.94
CA ALA A 383 59.37 10.17 6.59
C ALA A 383 59.26 9.07 5.53
N VAL A 384 60.18 9.10 4.57
CA VAL A 384 60.40 8.04 3.58
C VAL A 384 61.76 7.43 3.85
N MET A 385 61.81 6.11 3.88
CA MET A 385 62.97 5.33 4.29
C MET A 385 63.23 4.23 3.27
N ASP A 386 64.49 4.02 2.92
CA ASP A 386 64.93 2.98 2.00
C ASP A 386 66.17 2.29 2.57
N LEU A 387 66.16 0.95 2.61
CA LEU A 387 67.27 0.17 3.14
C LEU A 387 68.48 0.18 2.19
N ASN A 388 69.61 0.67 2.70
CA ASN A 388 70.83 0.75 1.92
C ASN A 388 71.42 -0.66 1.69
N GLY A 389 71.75 -0.96 0.43
CA GLY A 389 72.40 -2.24 0.06
C GLY A 389 71.50 -3.47 0.18
N PHE A 390 70.18 -3.31 0.28
CA PHE A 390 69.26 -4.46 0.45
C PHE A 390 69.32 -5.45 -0.72
N LYS A 391 69.52 -4.96 -1.94
CA LYS A 391 69.75 -5.82 -3.10
C LYS A 391 71.01 -6.67 -2.95
N ASP A 392 72.11 -6.09 -2.48
CA ASP A 392 73.37 -6.83 -2.29
C ASP A 392 73.22 -7.92 -1.22
N ILE A 393 72.39 -7.69 -0.20
CA ILE A 393 72.04 -8.71 0.81
C ILE A 393 71.29 -9.87 0.16
N ASN A 394 70.28 -9.58 -0.66
CA ASN A 394 69.54 -10.62 -1.39
C ASN A 394 70.44 -11.40 -2.33
N ASP A 395 71.33 -10.72 -3.05
CA ASP A 395 72.25 -11.33 -4.01
C ASP A 395 73.33 -12.17 -3.30
N THR A 396 73.72 -11.81 -2.07
CA THR A 396 74.76 -12.52 -1.29
C THR A 396 74.21 -13.67 -0.46
N TYR A 397 73.09 -13.47 0.23
CA TYR A 397 72.55 -14.39 1.25
C TYR A 397 71.19 -15.02 0.86
N GLY A 398 70.65 -14.66 -0.31
CA GLY A 398 69.38 -15.13 -0.81
C GLY A 398 68.17 -14.38 -0.25
N HIS A 399 67.04 -14.49 -0.95
CA HIS A 399 65.79 -13.79 -0.60
C HIS A 399 65.26 -14.11 0.79
N ALA A 400 65.44 -15.33 1.29
CA ALA A 400 65.02 -15.70 2.65
C ALA A 400 65.77 -14.89 3.74
N ALA A 401 67.06 -14.59 3.51
CA ALA A 401 67.81 -13.72 4.39
C ALA A 401 67.33 -12.26 4.29
N GLY A 402 66.99 -11.80 3.09
CA GLY A 402 66.34 -10.49 2.88
C GLY A 402 65.01 -10.36 3.61
N ASP A 403 64.17 -11.40 3.57
CA ASP A 403 62.90 -11.44 4.32
C ASP A 403 63.13 -11.31 5.84
N HIS A 404 64.14 -12.02 6.38
CA HIS A 404 64.53 -11.88 7.79
C HIS A 404 65.06 -10.47 8.11
N VAL A 405 65.79 -9.83 7.19
CA VAL A 405 66.24 -8.44 7.35
C VAL A 405 65.06 -7.49 7.43
N LEU A 406 64.05 -7.64 6.56
CA LEU A 406 62.84 -6.82 6.58
C LEU A 406 62.04 -7.02 7.87
N GLN A 407 61.91 -8.26 8.34
CA GLN A 407 61.26 -8.57 9.62
C GLN A 407 62.04 -8.01 10.82
N GLY A 408 63.37 -8.08 10.78
CA GLY A 408 64.25 -7.53 11.80
C GLY A 408 64.16 -6.00 11.88
N PHE A 409 64.24 -5.34 10.73
CA PHE A 409 64.02 -3.89 10.61
C PHE A 409 62.66 -3.48 11.17
N SER A 410 61.61 -4.21 10.79
CA SER A 410 60.23 -3.91 11.19
C SER A 410 60.03 -4.05 12.70
N ARG A 411 60.59 -5.09 13.31
CA ARG A 411 60.58 -5.28 14.77
C ARG A 411 61.29 -4.15 15.49
N LEU A 412 62.48 -3.78 15.00
CA LEU A 412 63.25 -2.68 15.61
C LEU A 412 62.50 -1.35 15.49
N ALA A 413 61.82 -1.12 14.36
CA ALA A 413 60.99 0.05 14.14
C ALA A 413 59.81 0.10 15.11
N GLU A 414 59.06 -1.00 15.30
CA GLU A 414 57.96 -1.08 16.27
C GLU A 414 58.42 -0.80 17.71
N GLU A 415 59.63 -1.22 18.08
CA GLU A 415 60.20 -0.93 19.40
C GLU A 415 60.69 0.52 19.57
N CYS A 416 61.04 1.20 18.47
CA CYS A 416 61.60 2.55 18.50
C CYS A 416 60.55 3.66 18.40
N PHE A 417 59.47 3.39 17.68
CA PHE A 417 58.39 4.34 17.42
C PHE A 417 57.25 4.16 18.41
N ARG A 418 56.50 5.23 18.64
CA ARG A 418 55.39 5.20 19.61
C ARG A 418 54.14 4.62 18.97
N GLU A 419 53.19 4.17 19.79
CA GLU A 419 51.85 3.75 19.31
C GLU A 419 51.12 4.84 18.50
N THR A 420 51.46 6.11 18.73
CA THR A 420 50.89 7.24 17.98
C THR A 420 51.48 7.42 16.59
N ASP A 421 52.69 6.90 16.37
CA ASP A 421 53.37 6.92 15.09
C ASP A 421 52.86 5.74 14.23
N THR A 422 53.02 5.82 12.92
CA THR A 422 52.55 4.76 12.02
C THR A 422 53.60 4.48 10.98
N ILE A 423 54.23 3.32 11.10
CA ILE A 423 55.15 2.81 10.09
C ILE A 423 54.41 1.84 9.16
N ALA A 424 54.68 1.96 7.87
CA ALA A 424 54.18 1.04 6.87
C ALA A 424 55.28 0.63 5.89
N ARG A 425 55.16 -0.59 5.38
CA ARG A 425 55.94 -1.02 4.22
C ARG A 425 55.26 -0.50 2.95
N TRP A 426 55.95 0.39 2.24
CA TRP A 426 55.43 1.05 1.05
C TRP A 426 55.72 0.26 -0.24
N GLY A 427 56.91 -0.37 -0.28
CA GLY A 427 57.43 -1.17 -1.38
C GLY A 427 58.50 -2.13 -0.88
N GLY A 428 59.13 -2.89 -1.77
CA GLY A 428 60.08 -3.99 -1.46
C GLY A 428 60.92 -3.75 -0.19
N ASP A 429 61.79 -2.75 -0.23
CA ASP A 429 62.68 -2.28 0.83
C ASP A 429 62.40 -0.83 1.27
N GLU A 430 61.28 -0.27 0.81
CA GLU A 430 60.83 1.08 1.12
C GLU A 430 59.80 1.09 2.25
N PHE A 431 60.02 1.96 3.23
CA PHE A 431 59.16 2.17 4.37
C PHE A 431 58.74 3.63 4.47
N MET A 432 57.53 3.87 4.95
CA MET A 432 57.02 5.21 5.25
C MET A 432 56.60 5.30 6.70
N LEU A 433 56.85 6.44 7.32
CA LEU A 433 56.55 6.65 8.72
C LEU A 433 55.84 7.99 8.90
N LEU A 434 54.67 7.95 9.54
CA LEU A 434 53.96 9.13 10.02
C LEU A 434 54.33 9.36 11.49
N ILE A 435 54.96 10.49 11.78
CA ILE A 435 55.41 10.84 13.14
C ILE A 435 54.63 12.04 13.65
N MET A 436 54.11 11.96 14.87
CA MET A 436 53.48 13.12 15.51
C MET A 436 54.52 14.19 15.87
N GLY A 437 54.27 15.44 15.47
CA GLY A 437 55.15 16.57 15.69
C GLY A 437 55.70 17.20 14.40
N GLY A 438 56.32 18.37 14.55
CA GLY A 438 57.00 19.04 13.44
C GLY A 438 58.34 18.39 13.09
N GLU A 439 58.93 18.87 12.00
CA GLU A 439 60.12 18.30 11.36
C GLU A 439 61.31 18.09 12.33
N ALA A 440 61.58 19.06 13.22
CA ALA A 440 62.68 18.92 14.19
C ALA A 440 62.48 17.76 15.19
N ALA A 441 61.25 17.56 15.66
CA ALA A 441 60.93 16.47 16.60
C ALA A 441 60.96 15.11 15.88
N ALA A 442 60.43 15.06 14.65
CA ALA A 442 60.46 13.86 13.83
C ALA A 442 61.89 13.47 13.42
N GLY A 443 62.74 14.45 13.10
CA GLY A 443 64.16 14.22 12.80
C GLY A 443 64.91 13.59 13.98
N ALA A 444 64.71 14.09 15.20
CA ALA A 444 65.32 13.49 16.39
C ALA A 444 64.88 12.03 16.66
N VAL A 445 63.65 11.68 16.30
CA VAL A 445 63.14 10.30 16.39
C VAL A 445 63.76 9.41 15.32
N LEU A 446 63.88 9.91 14.08
CA LEU A 446 64.53 9.19 12.99
C LEU A 446 66.01 8.95 13.25
N GLU A 447 66.75 9.95 13.72
CA GLU A 447 68.18 9.79 14.02
C GLU A 447 68.41 8.75 15.12
N ARG A 448 67.61 8.77 16.19
CA ARG A 448 67.65 7.71 17.23
C ARG A 448 67.39 6.32 16.64
N PHE A 449 66.46 6.21 15.69
CA PHE A 449 66.19 4.94 15.02
C PHE A 449 67.38 4.52 14.12
N ARG A 450 67.98 5.44 13.36
CA ARG A 450 69.18 5.17 12.54
C ARG A 450 70.35 4.68 13.39
N GLU A 451 70.63 5.34 14.50
CA GLU A 451 71.69 4.96 15.43
C GLU A 451 71.48 3.53 15.97
N ARG A 452 70.25 3.21 16.38
CA ARG A 452 69.93 1.89 16.92
C ARG A 452 69.98 0.81 15.83
N LEU A 453 69.50 1.10 14.63
CA LEU A 453 69.55 0.20 13.48
C LEU A 453 70.99 -0.14 13.07
N ALA A 454 71.90 0.83 13.16
CA ALA A 454 73.32 0.60 12.88
C ALA A 454 74.03 -0.18 13.99
N ALA A 455 73.55 -0.12 15.23
CA ALA A 455 74.19 -0.74 16.39
C ALA A 455 73.75 -2.19 16.66
N GLU A 456 72.56 -2.58 16.19
CA GLU A 456 71.97 -3.90 16.46
C GLU A 456 71.84 -4.72 15.18
N PRO A 457 72.19 -6.02 15.19
CA PRO A 457 71.98 -6.87 14.02
C PRO A 457 70.48 -7.16 13.82
N VAL A 458 69.97 -6.91 12.62
CA VAL A 458 68.55 -7.12 12.29
C VAL A 458 68.24 -8.55 11.89
N ALA A 459 69.24 -9.30 11.42
CA ALA A 459 69.08 -10.70 11.02
C ALA A 459 70.38 -11.48 11.20
N ARG A 460 70.28 -12.81 11.16
CA ARG A 460 71.43 -13.72 11.05
C ARG A 460 71.27 -14.61 9.84
N ALA A 461 72.32 -14.69 9.01
CA ALA A 461 72.41 -15.64 7.91
C ALA A 461 73.80 -16.28 7.92
N ASP A 462 73.86 -17.60 7.68
CA ASP A 462 75.11 -18.38 7.64
C ASP A 462 76.03 -18.15 8.86
N GLY A 463 75.44 -18.00 10.04
CA GLY A 463 76.16 -17.78 11.30
C GLY A 463 76.75 -16.39 11.46
N ARG A 464 76.43 -15.43 10.59
CA ARG A 464 76.89 -14.04 10.66
C ARG A 464 75.73 -13.09 11.00
N ASP A 465 76.06 -12.08 11.80
CA ASP A 465 75.19 -10.95 12.09
C ASP A 465 75.10 -10.01 10.88
N ILE A 466 73.89 -9.68 10.46
CA ILE A 466 73.62 -8.73 9.38
C ILE A 466 73.22 -7.39 9.99
N PHE A 467 74.02 -6.37 9.70
CA PHE A 467 73.75 -4.98 10.03
C PHE A 467 73.29 -4.26 8.77
N VAL A 468 72.32 -3.36 8.92
CA VAL A 468 71.82 -2.53 7.83
C VAL A 468 71.83 -1.08 8.23
N SER A 469 71.89 -0.20 7.23
CA SER A 469 71.62 1.21 7.40
C SER A 469 70.45 1.60 6.51
N VAL A 470 69.84 2.74 6.81
CA VAL A 470 68.68 3.24 6.09
C VAL A 470 68.96 4.67 5.65
N SER A 471 68.58 5.00 4.43
CA SER A 471 68.50 6.39 3.97
C SER A 471 67.14 6.95 4.33
N CYS A 472 67.09 8.15 4.90
CA CYS A 472 65.85 8.75 5.39
C CYS A 472 65.65 10.15 4.83
N GLY A 473 64.43 10.43 4.38
CA GLY A 473 63.99 11.75 3.99
C GLY A 473 62.77 12.15 4.77
N LEU A 474 62.77 13.37 5.31
CA LEU A 474 61.71 13.87 6.16
C LEU A 474 61.06 15.10 5.53
N SER A 475 59.74 15.22 5.67
CA SER A 475 58.99 16.43 5.34
C SER A 475 57.92 16.68 6.40
N ALA A 476 57.81 17.93 6.86
CA ALA A 476 56.58 18.36 7.52
C ALA A 476 55.38 18.21 6.55
N VAL A 477 54.22 17.86 7.09
CA VAL A 477 52.95 17.84 6.34
C VAL A 477 52.23 19.16 6.58
N LEU A 478 51.90 19.85 5.49
CA LEU A 478 51.20 21.13 5.49
C LEU A 478 49.68 20.92 5.30
N PRO A 479 48.82 21.85 5.75
CA PRO A 479 47.36 21.71 5.64
C PRO A 479 46.81 21.56 4.22
N GLU A 480 47.55 22.02 3.22
CA GLU A 480 47.23 21.95 1.79
C GLU A 480 47.79 20.71 1.09
N ASP A 481 48.55 19.86 1.79
CA ASP A 481 49.19 18.72 1.17
C ASP A 481 48.25 17.56 0.87
N THR A 482 48.58 16.85 -0.20
CA THR A 482 48.17 15.46 -0.39
C THR A 482 49.28 14.54 0.10
N LEU A 483 48.97 13.25 0.27
CA LEU A 483 50.01 12.26 0.59
C LEU A 483 51.12 12.28 -0.47
N ASP A 484 50.75 12.40 -1.75
CA ASP A 484 51.71 12.44 -2.85
C ASP A 484 52.62 13.68 -2.81
N SER A 485 52.10 14.86 -2.46
CA SER A 485 52.93 16.08 -2.39
C SER A 485 53.90 16.05 -1.22
N ALA A 486 53.46 15.53 -0.05
CA ALA A 486 54.33 15.32 1.09
C ALA A 486 55.38 14.21 0.83
N TYR A 487 54.97 13.11 0.20
CA TYR A 487 55.84 12.01 -0.20
C TYR A 487 56.94 12.50 -1.13
N LEU A 488 56.61 13.27 -2.18
CA LEU A 488 57.58 13.77 -3.14
C LEU A 488 58.66 14.66 -2.50
N ARG A 489 58.31 15.42 -1.44
CA ARG A 489 59.30 16.22 -0.70
C ARG A 489 60.21 15.35 0.16
N ALA A 490 59.63 14.41 0.89
CA ALA A 490 60.38 13.47 1.72
C ALA A 490 61.29 12.57 0.87
N ASP A 491 60.80 12.05 -0.26
CA ASP A 491 61.57 11.23 -1.20
C ASP A 491 62.79 11.98 -1.78
N LYS A 492 62.63 13.26 -2.15
CA LYS A 492 63.77 14.09 -2.57
C LYS A 492 64.83 14.25 -1.49
N ALA A 493 64.41 14.41 -0.22
CA ALA A 493 65.33 14.49 0.91
C ALA A 493 66.02 13.14 1.15
N MET A 494 65.30 12.03 1.04
CA MET A 494 65.84 10.68 1.19
C MET A 494 66.87 10.37 0.11
N TYR A 495 66.58 10.77 -1.13
CA TYR A 495 67.49 10.56 -2.24
C TYR A 495 68.77 11.39 -2.13
N ALA A 496 68.71 12.58 -1.50
CA ALA A 496 69.90 13.35 -1.15
C ALA A 496 70.75 12.63 -0.08
N ASP A 497 70.11 12.16 1.00
CA ASP A 497 70.77 11.35 2.05
C ASP A 497 71.41 10.07 1.47
N LYS A 498 70.70 9.39 0.57
CA LYS A 498 71.21 8.19 -0.11
C LYS A 498 72.45 8.45 -0.96
N ARG A 499 72.55 9.63 -1.59
CA ARG A 499 73.75 10.03 -2.36
C ARG A 499 74.94 10.33 -1.46
N ASP A 500 74.71 10.96 -0.32
CA ASP A 500 75.77 11.30 0.64
C ASP A 500 76.31 10.04 1.34
N VAL A 501 75.44 9.07 1.65
CA VAL A 501 75.83 7.76 2.19
C VAL A 501 76.52 6.89 1.11
N ALA A 502 76.11 6.99 -0.15
CA ALA A 502 76.66 6.22 -1.27
C ALA A 502 77.81 6.93 -2.02
N GLY A 503 78.62 7.77 -1.35
CA GLY A 503 79.71 8.55 -1.96
C GLY A 503 80.53 7.80 -3.05
N PRO A 504 81.11 8.51 -4.03
CA PRO A 504 81.56 7.94 -5.31
C PRO A 504 82.49 6.74 -5.10
N CYS A 505 82.14 5.59 -5.69
CA CYS A 505 82.82 4.30 -5.64
C CYS A 505 84.30 4.39 -5.21
N ALA A 506 84.56 4.23 -3.92
CA ALA A 506 85.89 3.95 -3.40
C ALA A 506 86.08 2.42 -3.37
N PRO A 507 87.06 1.84 -4.08
CA PRO A 507 87.31 0.41 -4.04
C PRO A 507 87.88 0.04 -2.66
N TYR A 508 87.13 -0.74 -1.89
CA TYR A 508 87.65 -1.42 -0.71
C TYR A 508 88.48 -2.62 -1.18
N ALA A 509 89.79 -2.60 -0.92
CA ALA A 509 90.71 -3.72 -1.12
C ALA A 509 91.87 -3.60 -0.10
N PRO A 510 92.59 -4.70 0.21
CA PRO A 510 92.34 -5.57 1.34
C PRO A 510 93.47 -5.50 2.40
N HIS A 511 93.20 -5.91 3.64
CA HIS A 511 94.27 -6.32 4.56
C HIS A 511 94.32 -7.84 4.66
N SER A 512 95.24 -8.40 3.89
CA SER A 512 95.87 -9.71 4.12
C SER A 512 96.78 -9.65 5.34
N GLY A 513 96.59 -10.58 6.28
CA GLY A 513 97.53 -10.87 7.35
C GLY A 513 97.40 -12.33 7.78
N GLY A 514 98.03 -13.23 7.04
CA GLY A 514 98.31 -14.59 7.50
C GLY A 514 99.75 -14.67 8.03
N GLY A 515 99.97 -15.41 9.10
CA GLY A 515 101.32 -15.79 9.56
C GLY A 515 101.43 -16.12 11.05
N GLU A 516 101.25 -17.41 11.36
CA GLU A 516 101.93 -18.23 12.38
C GLU A 516 102.51 -17.58 13.65
N ARG A 517 101.99 -17.96 14.82
CA ARG A 517 102.56 -19.00 15.71
C ARG A 517 101.63 -19.33 16.86
#